data_AF-H1KPC4-F1
#
_entry.id   AF-H1KPC4-F1
#
_cell.length_a   1.000
_cell.length_b   1.000
_cell.length_c   1.000
_cell.angle_alpha   90.00
_cell.angle_beta   90.00
_cell.angle_gamma   90.00
#
_symmetry.space_group_name_H-M   'P 1'
#
loop_
_entity.id
_entity.type
_entity.pdbx_description
1 polymer ?
#
loop_
_entity_poly.entity_id
_entity_poly.type
_entity_poly.pdbx_seq_one_letter_code
_entity_poly.pdbx_strand_id
1 'polypeptide(L)' 'MRPAPFTIVISGKRYECRVAGNTEAEAADTAEHILHQLRQEERVWPGQVNIECEDFEAAKRLAAYFATITVEPDLK' A
#
# COMPACT_ATOMS: atom_id res chain seq x y z
N MET A 1 -10.86 -10.44 18.28
CA MET A 1 -9.94 -10.04 17.20
C MET A 1 -8.62 -9.66 17.86
N ARG A 2 -7.53 -10.40 17.61
CA ARG A 2 -6.20 -9.91 18.00
C ARG A 2 -5.69 -9.07 16.83
N PRO A 3 -5.31 -7.80 17.05
CA PRO A 3 -4.64 -7.03 16.00
C PRO A 3 -3.32 -7.74 15.66
N ALA A 4 -3.17 -8.19 14.43
CA ALA A 4 -1.89 -8.63 13.88
C ALA A 4 -1.21 -7.40 13.28
N PRO A 5 0.12 -7.25 13.41
CA PRO A 5 0.82 -6.17 12.74
C PRO A 5 0.70 -6.35 11.22
N PHE A 6 0.25 -5.31 10.54
CA PHE A 6 0.20 -5.21 9.08
C PHE A 6 1.34 -4.31 8.63
N THR A 7 2.20 -4.82 7.77
CA THR A 7 3.26 -4.02 7.14
C THR A 7 3.03 -3.95 5.64
N ILE A 8 2.91 -2.76 5.09
CA ILE A 8 2.76 -2.51 3.66
C ILE A 8 4.04 -1.85 3.17
N VAL A 9 4.70 -2.47 2.21
CA VAL A 9 5.94 -1.99 1.59
C VAL A 9 5.60 -1.49 0.19
N ILE A 10 5.68 -0.19 -0.01
CA ILE A 10 5.45 0.49 -1.28
C ILE A 10 6.80 0.80 -1.90
N SER A 11 7.10 0.21 -3.06
CA SER A 11 8.38 0.38 -3.75
C SER A 11 8.19 1.03 -5.12
N GLY A 12 9.02 2.01 -5.44
CA GLY A 12 9.13 2.61 -6.76
C GLY A 12 10.57 2.54 -7.30
N LYS A 13 10.82 3.15 -8.45
CA LYS A 13 12.15 3.09 -9.10
C LYS A 13 13.30 3.65 -8.26
N ARG A 14 13.02 4.53 -7.30
CA ARG A 14 14.03 5.25 -6.49
C ARG A 14 13.65 5.40 -5.02
N TYR A 15 12.59 4.74 -4.57
CA TYR A 15 12.10 4.87 -3.21
C TYR A 15 11.48 3.57 -2.71
N GLU A 16 11.53 3.38 -1.40
CA GLU A 16 10.82 2.33 -0.67
C GLU A 16 10.21 3.00 0.57
N CYS A 17 8.91 2.82 0.75
CA CYS A 17 8.18 3.30 1.93
C CYS A 17 7.61 2.08 2.65
N ARG A 18 7.77 2.04 3.97
CA ARG A 18 7.21 0.98 4.82
C ARG A 18 6.19 1.59 5.76
N VAL A 19 4.99 1.02 5.75
CA VAL A 19 3.86 1.46 6.56
C VAL A 19 3.50 0.31 7.49
N ALA A 20 3.56 0.54 8.79
CA ALA A 20 3.13 -0.43 9.79
C ALA A 20 1.84 0.06 10.45
N GLY A 21 0.83 -0.82 10.54
CA GLY A 21 -0.42 -0.57 11.25
C GLY A 21 -0.79 -1.76 12.13
N ASN A 22 -1.51 -1.51 13.21
CA ASN A 22 -2.00 -2.56 14.10
C ASN A 22 -3.29 -3.20 13.56
N THR A 23 -3.94 -2.55 12.59
CA THR A 23 -5.15 -3.06 11.94
C THR A 23 -5.05 -2.93 10.43
N GLU A 24 -5.84 -3.75 9.73
CA GLU A 24 -5.96 -3.72 8.27
C GLU A 24 -6.33 -2.31 7.77
N ALA A 25 -7.31 -1.68 8.43
CA ALA A 25 -7.79 -0.34 8.07
C ALA A 25 -6.71 0.74 8.30
N GLU A 26 -6.06 0.74 9.47
CA GLU A 26 -5.01 1.73 9.78
C GLU A 26 -3.84 1.66 8.80
N ALA A 27 -3.39 0.44 8.48
CA ALA A 27 -2.33 0.24 7.50
C ALA A 27 -2.79 0.69 6.10
N ALA A 28 -4.01 0.33 5.70
CA ALA A 28 -4.59 0.71 4.40
C ALA A 28 -4.68 2.22 4.24
N ASP A 29 -5.31 2.91 5.19
CA ASP A 29 -5.52 4.36 5.18
C ASP A 29 -4.20 5.12 5.11
N THR A 30 -3.21 4.68 5.90
CA THR A 30 -1.89 5.33 5.93
C THR A 30 -1.14 5.10 4.62
N ALA A 31 -1.18 3.88 4.07
CA ALA A 31 -0.55 3.57 2.79
C ALA A 31 -1.22 4.29 1.63
N GLU A 32 -2.56 4.40 1.62
CA GLU A 32 -3.29 5.19 0.63
C GLU A 32 -2.90 6.67 0.71
N HIS A 33 -2.80 7.23 1.93
CA HIS A 33 -2.38 8.61 2.11
C HIS A 33 -0.98 8.87 1.52
N ILE A 34 -0.02 7.98 1.79
CA ILE A 34 1.33 8.07 1.23
C ILE A 34 1.30 7.95 -0.29
N LEU A 35 0.54 7.00 -0.85
CA LEU A 35 0.39 6.87 -2.30
C LEU A 35 -0.19 8.14 -2.94
N HIS A 36 -1.16 8.76 -2.28
CA HIS A 36 -1.78 9.99 -2.75
C HIS A 36 -0.78 11.16 -2.70
N GLN A 37 -0.01 11.31 -1.61
CA GLN A 37 1.05 12.32 -1.52
C GLN A 37 2.13 12.11 -2.59
N LEU A 38 2.61 10.88 -2.78
CA LEU A 38 3.62 10.56 -3.79
C LEU A 38 3.14 10.90 -5.22
N ARG A 39 1.84 10.74 -5.51
CA ARG A 39 1.26 11.13 -6.79
C ARG A 39 1.12 12.64 -6.96
N GLN A 40 0.73 13.33 -5.90
CA GLN A 40 0.48 14.77 -5.97
C GLN A 40 1.76 15.60 -5.94
N GLU A 41 2.68 15.28 -5.03
CA GLU A 41 3.89 16.07 -4.79
C GLU A 41 5.00 15.71 -5.77
N GLU A 42 5.34 14.41 -5.84
CA GLU A 42 6.50 13.92 -6.59
C GLU A 42 6.13 13.41 -7.99
N ARG A 43 4.83 13.25 -8.28
CA ARG A 43 4.30 12.64 -9.52
C ARG A 43 4.97 11.30 -9.81
N VAL A 44 5.13 10.48 -8.77
CA VAL A 44 5.69 9.13 -8.88
C VAL A 44 4.63 8.08 -8.60
N TRP A 45 4.70 6.99 -9.35
CA TRP A 45 3.86 5.83 -9.17
C TRP A 45 4.63 4.70 -8.50
N PRO A 46 3.98 3.93 -7.62
CA PRO A 46 4.59 2.74 -7.06
C PRO A 46 4.74 1.69 -8.17
N GLY A 47 5.92 1.08 -8.27
CA GLY A 47 6.14 -0.06 -9.15
C GLY A 47 5.66 -1.37 -8.53
N GLN A 48 5.66 -1.45 -7.20
CA GLN A 48 5.27 -2.65 -6.46
C GLN A 48 4.72 -2.29 -5.08
N VAL A 49 3.71 -3.03 -4.62
CA VAL A 49 3.22 -2.99 -3.24
C VAL A 49 3.23 -4.40 -2.68
N ASN A 50 3.99 -4.61 -1.62
CA ASN A 50 4.04 -5.88 -0.88
C ASN A 50 3.32 -5.72 0.46
N ILE A 51 2.61 -6.76 0.89
CA ILE A 51 1.91 -6.77 2.17
C ILE A 51 2.46 -7.93 2.99
N GLU A 52 3.02 -7.61 4.14
CA GLU A 52 3.53 -8.54 5.12
C GLU A 52 2.60 -8.53 6.33
N CYS A 53 1.84 -9.62 6.51
CA CYS A 53 1.06 -9.85 7.72
C CYS A 53 0.85 -11.35 7.94
N GLU A 54 0.49 -11.73 9.18
CA GLU A 54 0.25 -13.13 9.54
C GLU A 54 -1.13 -13.64 9.05
N ASP A 55 -2.06 -12.73 8.75
CA ASP A 55 -3.41 -13.05 8.25
C ASP A 55 -3.44 -13.03 6.72
N PHE A 56 -3.34 -14.21 6.11
CA PHE A 56 -3.33 -14.38 4.65
C PHE A 56 -4.59 -13.83 3.96
N GLU A 57 -5.76 -13.97 4.58
CA GLU A 57 -7.01 -13.47 3.98
C GLU A 57 -7.06 -11.94 4.01
N ALA A 58 -6.57 -11.33 5.09
CA ALA A 58 -6.41 -9.88 5.17
C ALA A 58 -5.34 -9.37 4.19
N ALA A 59 -4.21 -10.08 4.06
CA ALA A 59 -3.19 -9.75 3.06
C ALA A 59 -3.78 -9.74 1.64
N LYS A 60 -4.62 -10.73 1.31
CA LYS A 60 -5.26 -10.84 0.01
C LYS A 60 -6.26 -9.72 -0.26
N ARG A 61 -7.04 -9.31 0.75
CA ARG A 61 -7.96 -8.15 0.65
C ARG A 61 -7.19 -6.86 0.39
N LEU A 62 -6.14 -6.61 1.17
CA LEU A 62 -5.27 -5.45 0.97
C LEU A 62 -4.61 -5.48 -0.41
N ALA A 63 -4.12 -6.64 -0.87
CA ALA A 63 -3.47 -6.76 -2.17
C ALA A 63 -4.44 -6.44 -3.32
N ALA A 64 -5.67 -6.96 -3.25
CA ALA A 64 -6.70 -6.64 -4.22
C ALA A 64 -7.07 -5.15 -4.19
N TYR A 65 -7.21 -4.57 -3.00
CA TYR A 65 -7.48 -3.15 -2.83
C TYR A 65 -6.37 -2.28 -3.46
N PHE A 66 -5.10 -2.50 -3.09
CA PHE A 66 -3.98 -1.74 -3.65
C PHE A 66 -3.83 -1.94 -5.16
N ALA A 67 -4.03 -3.16 -5.67
CA ALA A 67 -3.97 -3.42 -7.10
C ALA A 67 -4.98 -2.58 -7.91
N THR A 68 -6.12 -2.20 -7.34
CA THR A 68 -7.09 -1.31 -8.03
C THR A 68 -6.65 0.15 -8.06
N ILE A 69 -5.98 0.62 -7.01
CA ILE A 69 -5.59 2.03 -6.88
C ILE A 69 -4.20 2.32 -7.44
N THR A 70 -3.29 1.34 -7.51
CA THR A 70 -1.90 1.51 -8.00
C THR A 70 -1.73 1.39 -9.51
N VAL A 71 -2.80 1.13 -10.26
CA VAL A 71 -2.76 1.15 -11.72
C VAL A 71 -2.39 2.56 -12.19
N GLU A 72 -1.31 2.69 -12.95
CA GLU A 72 -0.99 3.92 -13.67
C GLU A 72 -2.20 4.23 -14.57
N PRO A 73 -2.87 5.39 -14.43
CA PRO A 73 -3.93 5.72 -15.38
C PRO A 73 -3.26 5.80 -16.75
N ASP A 74 -3.67 4.92 -17.66
CA ASP A 74 -3.22 4.85 -19.04
C ASP A 74 -3.36 6.25 -19.64
N LEU A 75 -2.28 7.03 -19.62
CA LEU A 75 -2.18 8.35 -20.22
C LEU A 75 -2.06 8.09 -21.74
N LYS A 76 -3.21 7.85 -22.37
CA LYS A 76 -3.37 7.98 -23.82
C LYS A 76 -3.31 9.43 -24.25
#